data_AF-A0A1F7GJ28-F1
#
_entry.id   AF-A0A1F7GJ28-F1
#
_cell.length_a   1.000
_cell.length_b   1.000
_cell.length_c   1.000
_cell.angle_alpha   90.00
_cell.angle_beta   90.00
_cell.angle_gamma   90.00
#
_symmetry.space_group_name_H-M   'P 1'
#
loop_
_entity.id
_entity.type
_entity.pdbx_description
1 polymer ?
#
loop_
_entity_poly.entity_id
_entity_poly.type
_entity_poly.pdbx_seq_one_letter_code
_entity_poly.pdbx_strand_id
1 'polypeptide(L)' 'MYNWSTDTTAFKKYPEKYAIWRLEQLINYGLDGKKLDRRLVIKYWDKLRIDMKYRAYLQFLLWPKQS' A
#
# COMPACT_ATOMS: atom_id res chain seq x y z
N MET A 1 -13.52 -3.37 -6.63
CA MET A 1 -13.47 -3.19 -8.12
C MET A 1 -13.50 -4.55 -8.81
N TYR A 2 -14.47 -4.81 -9.69
CA TYR A 2 -14.76 -6.14 -10.25
C TYR A 2 -14.06 -6.49 -11.59
N ASN A 3 -13.37 -5.54 -12.25
CA ASN A 3 -12.99 -5.68 -13.68
C ASN A 3 -11.48 -5.66 -14.00
N TRP A 4 -10.57 -5.74 -13.02
CA TRP A 4 -9.12 -5.89 -13.28
C TRP A 4 -8.61 -7.23 -12.77
N SER A 5 -8.78 -8.28 -13.56
CA SER A 5 -8.09 -9.56 -13.38
C SER A 5 -6.61 -9.39 -13.74
N THR A 6 -5.84 -8.72 -12.87
CA THR A 6 -4.37 -8.75 -12.99
C THR A 6 -3.93 -10.18 -12.71
N ASP A 7 -3.34 -10.83 -13.70
CA ASP A 7 -2.89 -12.22 -13.59
C ASP A 7 -1.77 -12.36 -12.55
N THR A 8 -2.15 -12.72 -11.33
CA THR A 8 -1.22 -12.84 -10.18
C THR A 8 -0.21 -14.00 -10.32
N THR A 9 -0.26 -14.82 -11.38
CA THR A 9 0.63 -15.99 -11.53
C THR A 9 2.09 -15.62 -11.78
N ALA A 10 2.37 -14.57 -12.55
CA ALA A 10 3.74 -14.04 -12.75
C ALA A 10 4.37 -13.49 -11.45
N PHE A 11 3.54 -13.18 -10.45
CA PHE A 11 3.92 -12.46 -9.24
C PHE A 11 4.47 -13.35 -8.12
N LYS A 12 4.35 -14.69 -8.24
CA LYS A 12 5.04 -15.64 -7.35
C LYS A 12 6.57 -15.54 -7.43
N LYS A 13 7.11 -15.01 -8.53
CA LYS A 13 8.56 -14.86 -8.74
C LYS A 13 9.18 -13.67 -7.99
N TYR A 14 8.38 -12.66 -7.61
CA TYR A 14 8.88 -11.42 -6.98
C TYR A 14 7.96 -10.93 -5.86
N PRO A 15 7.99 -11.59 -4.68
CA PRO A 15 7.04 -11.31 -3.59
C PRO A 15 7.14 -9.88 -3.04
N GLU A 16 8.34 -9.27 -3.03
CA GLU A 16 8.53 -7.90 -2.56
C GLU A 16 7.85 -6.86 -3.46
N LYS A 17 8.09 -6.94 -4.78
CA LYS A 17 7.49 -6.03 -5.76
C LYS A 17 5.97 -6.12 -5.75
N TYR A 18 5.44 -7.33 -5.56
CA TYR A 18 4.00 -7.55 -5.40
C TYR A 18 3.46 -6.88 -4.14
N ALA A 19 4.14 -7.02 -2.99
CA ALA A 19 3.71 -6.38 -1.76
C ALA A 19 3.65 -4.85 -1.91
N ILE A 20 4.67 -4.25 -2.52
CA ILE A 20 4.72 -2.80 -2.80
C ILE A 20 3.56 -2.40 -3.71
N TRP A 21 3.42 -3.03 -4.88
CA TRP A 21 2.34 -2.72 -5.82
C TRP A 21 0.97 -2.89 -5.18
N ARG A 22 0.75 -3.95 -4.40
CA ARG A 22 -0.53 -4.20 -3.73
C ARG A 22 -0.87 -3.11 -2.71
N LEU A 23 0.13 -2.65 -1.94
CA LEU A 23 -0.04 -1.53 -1.02
C LEU A 23 -0.38 -0.24 -1.78
N GLU A 24 0.32 0.06 -2.88
CA GLU A 24 0.02 1.23 -3.72
C GLU A 24 -1.41 1.19 -4.26
N GLN A 25 -1.85 0.03 -4.76
CA GLN A 25 -3.21 -0.12 -5.27
C GLN A 25 -4.26 0.12 -4.18
N LEU A 26 -4.06 -0.49 -3.00
CA LEU A 26 -4.97 -0.36 -1.87
C LEU A 26 -5.03 1.07 -1.33
N ILE A 27 -3.90 1.78 -1.30
CA ILE A 27 -3.84 3.14 -0.77
C ILE A 27 -4.43 4.14 -1.77
N ASN A 28 -4.08 4.05 -3.05
CA ASN A 28 -4.47 5.05 -4.05
C ASN A 28 -5.90 4.86 -4.56
N TYR A 29 -6.38 3.62 -4.69
CA TYR A 29 -7.69 3.32 -5.29
C TYR A 29 -8.73 2.82 -4.28
N GLY A 30 -8.34 2.71 -3.02
CA GLY A 30 -9.23 2.37 -1.93
C GLY A 30 -9.12 0.92 -1.48
N LEU A 31 -9.53 0.74 -0.23
CA LEU A 31 -9.28 -0.48 0.53
C LEU A 31 -10.30 -1.59 0.30
N ASP A 32 -11.47 -1.27 -0.27
CA ASP A 32 -12.56 -2.22 -0.55
C ASP A 32 -12.89 -3.10 0.68
N GLY A 33 -12.97 -2.45 1.86
CA GLY A 33 -13.22 -3.11 3.15
C GLY A 33 -12.03 -3.83 3.80
N LYS A 34 -10.84 -3.82 3.18
CA LYS A 34 -9.63 -4.47 3.71
C LYS A 34 -8.82 -3.51 4.59
N LYS A 35 -8.06 -4.05 5.55
CA LYS A 35 -7.14 -3.25 6.38
C LYS A 35 -5.72 -3.28 5.80
N LEU A 36 -5.01 -2.16 5.92
CA LEU A 36 -3.57 -2.12 5.65
C LEU A 36 -2.80 -2.71 6.82
N ASP A 37 -1.78 -3.51 6.51
CA ASP A 37 -0.81 -3.93 7.51
C ASP A 37 0.19 -2.80 7.75
N ARG A 38 0.13 -2.20 8.96
CA ARG A 38 1.01 -1.13 9.39
C ARG A 38 2.49 -1.47 9.22
N ARG A 39 2.90 -2.70 9.52
CA ARG A 39 4.32 -3.11 9.45
C ARG A 39 4.81 -3.14 8.01
N LEU A 40 3.98 -3.62 7.09
CA LEU A 40 4.31 -3.64 5.66
C LEU A 40 4.36 -2.23 5.07
N VAL A 41 3.42 -1.36 5.45
CA VAL A 41 3.43 0.04 5.00
C VAL A 41 4.69 0.76 5.47
N ILE A 42 5.09 0.60 6.74
CA ILE A 42 6.33 1.19 7.27
C ILE A 42 7.55 0.59 6.56
N LYS A 43 7.61 -0.74 6.42
CA LYS A 43 8.74 -1.44 5.80
C LYS A 43 9.02 -0.94 4.38
N TYR A 44 7.99 -0.64 3.61
CA TYR A 44 8.12 -0.23 2.22
C TYR A 44 7.91 1.27 1.99
N TRP A 45 7.76 2.07 3.04
CA TRP A 45 7.36 3.48 2.96
C TRP A 45 8.15 4.31 1.93
N ASP A 46 9.47 4.11 1.87
CA ASP A 46 10.36 4.83 0.95
C ASP A 46 10.23 4.37 -0.51
N LYS A 47 9.69 3.17 -0.73
CA LYS A 47 9.49 2.57 -2.06
C LYS A 47 8.08 2.80 -2.62
N LEU A 48 7.11 3.22 -1.79
CA LEU A 48 5.73 3.38 -2.18
C LEU A 48 5.49 4.67 -2.98
N ARG A 49 4.86 4.53 -4.16
CA ARG A 49 4.36 5.62 -5.00
C ARG A 49 2.89 5.90 -4.69
N ILE A 50 2.68 6.76 -3.71
CA ILE A 50 1.36 7.13 -3.18
C ILE A 50 1.07 8.59 -3.55
N ASP A 51 -0.20 8.92 -3.83
CA ASP A 51 -0.63 10.31 -3.95
C ASP A 51 -0.26 11.12 -2.69
N MET A 52 0.21 12.36 -2.89
CA MET A 52 0.65 13.24 -1.81
C MET A 52 -0.38 13.39 -0.68
N LYS A 53 -1.68 13.43 -1.00
CA LYS A 53 -2.75 13.55 0.00
C LYS A 53 -2.81 12.34 0.93
N TYR A 54 -2.79 11.14 0.36
CA TYR A 54 -2.81 9.90 1.12
C TYR A 54 -1.48 9.67 1.86
N ARG A 55 -0.36 10.07 1.26
CA ARG A 55 0.96 9.98 1.91
C ARG A 55 1.02 10.83 3.18
N ALA A 56 0.56 12.08 3.12
CA ALA A 56 0.53 12.96 4.29
C ALA A 56 -0.39 12.42 5.40
N TYR A 57 -1.58 11.92 5.02
CA TYR A 57 -2.52 11.33 5.98
C TYR A 57 -1.96 10.07 6.65
N LEU A 58 -1.39 9.14 5.86
CA LEU A 58 -0.77 7.95 6.40
C LEU A 58 0.44 8.29 7.27
N GLN A 59 1.24 9.29 6.89
CA GLN A 59 2.37 9.73 7.70
C GLN A 59 1.92 10.21 9.08
N PHE A 60 0.86 11.01 9.13
CA PHE A 60 0.26 11.47 10.39
C PHE A 60 -0.20 10.30 11.28
N LEU A 61 -0.85 9.28 10.70
CA LEU A 61 -1.31 8.10 11.44
C LEU A 61 -0.16 7.19 11.90
N LEU A 62 0.88 7.04 11.08
CA LEU A 62 1.97 6.11 11.33
C LEU A 62 2.98 6.66 12.33
N TRP A 63 3.23 7.97 12.31
CA TRP A 63 4.16 8.69 13.18
C TRP A 63 3.45 9.86 13.86
N PRO A 64 2.52 9.60 14.80
CA PRO A 64 1.91 10.65 15.58
C PRO A 64 3.00 11.37 16.38
N LYS A 65 2.98 12.70 16.40
CA LYS A 65 3.85 13.46 17.29
C LYS A 65 3.53 13.06 18.73
N GLN A 66 4.55 12.63 19.47
CA GLN A 66 4.45 12.48 20.91
C GLN A 66 4.45 13.89 21.50
N SER A 67 3.37 14.25 22.19
CA SER A 67 3.25 15.48 22.97
C SER A 67 4.01 15.38 24.28
#